data_AF-A0A1T3CJW2-F1
#
_entry.id   AF-A0A1T3CJW2-F1
#
_cell.length_a   1.000
_cell.length_b   1.000
_cell.length_c   1.000
_cell.angle_alpha   90.00
_cell.angle_beta   90.00
_cell.angle_gamma   90.00
#
_symmetry.space_group_name_H-M   'P 1'
#
loop_
_entity.id
_entity.type
_entity.pdbx_description
1 polymer ?
#
loop_
_entity_poly.entity_id
_entity_poly.type
_entity_poly.pdbx_seq_one_letter_code
_entity_poly.pdbx_strand_id
1 'polypeptide(L)'
;MASTKSDTASIEELRHAPSGPIDGATTERTAHMGAIGTDADAADAGTKNADPVAIPQDDHRNDARQQLSQEINEKQQPQEQQQQHIPRREEAHTPALNEKVNEKVDASLSAPKAVVLPRAGTFSSTLTTLTAASSSYGLLSTAPVCEIPESVPPDRVTLVKAEKGDDYEPQGSKLKNNLYPAVGFLELANAGDFAANVWNQYPVPVYAIVFMAVGATFAGIMSVFAALDSRRAWRNVKFLRKQQIELKKAHAERVAKSQPTRDLDVLLSVIFRELGTEAINRWGLNMFMGAGAVLICVGTYLAIAGANDAIFLASNLLSGYVGNAPIALFGTINAFWAYYIFCKAQGHINAASKAIPGTRALALIKRRSRNVQIYTSINGTATLVGGAGSMVTATRWWGYVVLIPVILSSLFCNYWWRTRAGYTRRDLVPAGLSIMNADSLSTALEFASRAEGKIREQKKTPINAFVSDPTSLKSVLAFIQEHELLEPFSQRLVKDEGLRKALGFANTPAEIEIDLLSLLALPNDQHPAIIQVAQDTVRKIGSKHFKYRERYAAELLGTYFAVSRHAAKHREKARPQSEKSGSR
;
A
#
# COMPACT_ATOMS: atom_id res chain seq x y z
N MET A 1 -44.86 50.97 -15.42
CA MET A 1 -45.63 50.19 -14.43
C MET A 1 -44.73 49.09 -13.89
N ALA A 2 -44.70 48.99 -12.55
CA ALA A 2 -43.96 48.13 -11.58
C ALA A 2 -43.11 46.95 -12.13
N SER A 3 -41.83 46.75 -11.78
CA SER A 3 -41.11 46.69 -10.47
C SER A 3 -41.40 45.45 -9.63
N THR A 4 -40.40 44.58 -9.44
CA THR A 4 -39.75 44.36 -8.13
C THR A 4 -38.44 43.59 -8.28
N LYS A 5 -37.39 44.17 -7.67
CA LYS A 5 -36.05 43.63 -7.45
C LYS A 5 -36.03 42.82 -6.14
N SER A 6 -35.08 41.91 -5.99
CA SER A 6 -34.56 41.52 -4.68
C SER A 6 -33.03 41.52 -4.72
N ASP A 7 -32.45 42.54 -4.10
CA ASP A 7 -31.03 42.65 -3.78
C ASP A 7 -30.76 41.90 -2.46
N THR A 8 -29.76 41.01 -2.45
CA THR A 8 -29.20 40.42 -1.22
C THR A 8 -28.05 41.29 -0.75
N ALA A 9 -28.28 42.01 0.35
CA ALA A 9 -27.28 42.82 1.05
C ALA A 9 -26.65 42.05 2.22
N SER A 10 -25.35 42.30 2.37
CA SER A 10 -24.43 41.99 3.44
C SER A 10 -25.00 42.21 4.85
N ILE A 11 -24.76 41.27 5.76
CA ILE A 11 -24.90 41.50 7.20
C ILE A 11 -23.53 41.34 7.85
N GLU A 12 -23.00 42.49 8.22
CA GLU A 12 -21.84 42.74 9.04
C GLU A 12 -22.32 42.76 10.51
N GLU A 13 -21.80 41.88 11.35
CA GLU A 13 -22.28 41.68 12.72
C GLU A 13 -21.57 42.63 13.68
N LEU A 14 -22.37 43.57 14.23
CA LEU A 14 -21.94 44.63 15.14
C LEU A 14 -21.92 44.11 16.59
N ARG A 15 -20.78 44.32 17.27
CA ARG A 15 -20.63 44.15 18.73
C ARG A 15 -21.52 45.14 19.48
N HIS A 16 -22.32 44.66 20.43
CA HIS A 16 -22.74 45.47 21.58
C HIS A 16 -22.73 44.65 22.88
N ALA A 17 -21.99 45.18 23.86
CA ALA A 17 -22.13 44.87 25.28
C ALA A 17 -23.42 45.49 25.84
N PRO A 18 -23.80 45.13 27.08
CA PRO A 18 -24.25 46.15 28.00
C PRO A 18 -23.56 46.09 29.36
N SER A 19 -23.33 47.29 29.87
CA SER A 19 -22.83 47.68 31.18
C SER A 19 -23.96 47.83 32.20
N GLY A 20 -23.73 47.34 33.41
CA GLY A 20 -24.00 48.08 34.65
C GLY A 20 -25.34 47.87 35.38
N PRO A 21 -25.38 48.17 36.69
CA PRO A 21 -26.15 47.44 37.70
C PRO A 21 -27.40 48.18 38.21
N ILE A 22 -28.33 47.44 38.82
CA ILE A 22 -29.41 48.01 39.64
C ILE A 22 -29.59 47.15 40.90
N ASP A 23 -29.31 47.78 42.05
CA ASP A 23 -29.70 47.35 43.40
C ASP A 23 -31.18 47.63 43.66
N GLY A 24 -31.83 46.84 44.54
CA GLY A 24 -33.06 47.29 45.23
C GLY A 24 -34.14 46.27 45.62
N ALA A 25 -33.82 45.43 46.60
CA ALA A 25 -34.60 45.07 47.81
C ALA A 25 -36.06 44.53 47.81
N THR A 26 -36.24 43.49 48.69
CA THR A 26 -37.41 43.14 49.56
C THR A 26 -38.68 42.56 48.90
N THR A 27 -39.34 41.45 49.31
CA THR A 27 -39.62 40.88 50.65
C THR A 27 -40.13 39.41 50.56
N GLU A 28 -39.78 38.62 51.58
CA GLU A 28 -40.39 37.40 52.17
C GLU A 28 -41.57 36.63 51.52
N ARG A 29 -41.48 35.29 51.50
CA ARG A 29 -42.30 34.42 52.37
C ARG A 29 -41.83 32.96 52.46
N THR A 30 -41.96 32.47 53.68
CA THR A 30 -41.51 31.23 54.33
C THR A 30 -42.56 30.10 54.26
N ALA A 31 -42.10 28.83 54.25
CA ALA A 31 -42.65 27.66 55.00
C ALA A 31 -41.86 26.39 54.57
N HIS A 32 -41.03 25.78 55.45
CA HIS A 32 -41.33 24.63 56.36
C HIS A 32 -41.71 23.33 55.60
N MET A 33 -41.29 22.11 55.94
CA MET A 33 -40.67 21.47 57.13
C MET A 33 -40.21 20.06 56.69
N GLY A 34 -39.05 19.54 57.11
CA GLY A 34 -38.92 18.50 58.15
C GLY A 34 -37.93 17.42 57.65
N ALA A 35 -36.72 17.29 58.19
CA ALA A 35 -36.32 16.67 59.47
C ALA A 35 -36.44 15.13 59.49
N ILE A 36 -35.27 14.47 59.63
CA ILE A 36 -34.88 13.20 60.30
C ILE A 36 -33.44 12.96 59.79
N GLY A 37 -32.36 12.81 60.57
CA GLY A 37 -32.16 12.51 61.98
C GLY A 37 -31.19 11.32 62.10
N THR A 38 -30.22 11.42 63.02
CA THR A 38 -29.21 10.43 63.51
C THR A 38 -27.91 10.29 62.69
N ASP A 39 -26.74 10.75 63.15
CA ASP A 39 -25.93 10.50 64.38
C ASP A 39 -25.07 9.23 64.31
N ALA A 40 -23.74 9.42 64.36
CA ALA A 40 -22.81 8.74 65.28
C ALA A 40 -21.34 9.11 64.96
N ASP A 41 -20.77 9.95 65.82
CA ASP A 41 -19.48 9.85 66.55
C ASP A 41 -18.27 9.16 65.87
N ALA A 42 -17.11 9.81 65.68
CA ALA A 42 -16.17 10.42 66.63
C ALA A 42 -15.28 9.43 67.41
N ALA A 43 -13.96 9.46 67.11
CA ALA A 43 -12.83 9.37 68.03
C ALA A 43 -11.52 9.45 67.19
N ASP A 44 -10.75 10.54 67.18
CA ASP A 44 -9.88 11.13 68.23
C ASP A 44 -8.45 10.51 68.21
N ALA A 45 -7.47 11.26 67.69
CA ALA A 45 -6.34 11.93 68.39
C ALA A 45 -5.08 11.05 68.50
N GLY A 46 -3.85 11.56 68.43
CA GLY A 46 -3.30 12.92 68.41
C GLY A 46 -1.77 12.84 68.23
N THR A 47 -1.14 13.83 67.58
CA THR A 47 -0.20 14.85 68.16
C THR A 47 1.15 14.30 68.70
N LYS A 48 2.34 14.94 68.59
CA LYS A 48 2.79 16.32 68.32
C LYS A 48 4.34 16.42 68.31
N ASN A 49 4.85 17.59 67.87
CA ASN A 49 6.15 18.26 68.13
C ASN A 49 7.34 17.93 67.17
N ALA A 50 7.92 18.85 66.37
CA ALA A 50 8.60 20.14 66.66
C ALA A 50 9.93 19.91 67.44
N ASP A 51 11.13 20.37 67.06
CA ASP A 51 11.55 21.65 66.43
C ASP A 51 13.07 21.59 65.99
N PRO A 52 13.75 22.70 65.57
CA PRO A 52 14.78 22.75 64.50
C PRO A 52 16.23 22.89 65.02
N VAL A 53 17.24 23.14 64.14
CA VAL A 53 18.41 24.03 64.38
C VAL A 53 19.41 24.11 63.19
N ALA A 54 19.67 25.36 62.78
CA ALA A 54 20.89 26.07 62.34
C ALA A 54 21.90 25.57 61.27
N ILE A 55 22.25 26.56 60.43
CA ILE A 55 23.39 26.71 59.49
C ILE A 55 24.67 27.09 60.27
N PRO A 56 25.88 26.83 59.73
CA PRO A 56 26.78 27.96 59.41
C PRO A 56 27.39 27.94 58.00
N GLN A 57 27.64 29.15 57.49
CA GLN A 57 28.40 29.53 56.29
C GLN A 57 29.91 29.33 56.46
N ASP A 58 30.62 29.15 55.33
CA ASP A 58 31.81 29.91 54.89
C ASP A 58 32.26 29.32 53.53
N ASP A 59 32.28 30.00 52.38
CA ASP A 59 33.03 31.19 51.89
C ASP A 59 34.37 30.83 51.19
N HIS A 60 34.67 31.57 50.11
CA HIS A 60 35.69 31.40 49.04
C HIS A 60 35.22 30.66 47.76
N ARG A 61 35.35 31.19 46.54
CA ARG A 61 36.11 32.34 46.01
C ARG A 61 35.58 32.69 44.61
N ASN A 62 35.30 33.97 44.38
CA ASN A 62 35.25 34.58 43.05
C ASN A 62 36.68 34.66 42.48
N ASP A 63 36.84 34.46 41.17
CA ASP A 63 37.56 35.37 40.27
C ASP A 63 37.77 34.71 38.90
N ALA A 64 37.20 35.34 37.86
CA ALA A 64 37.80 35.55 36.52
C ALA A 64 36.70 35.72 35.45
N ARG A 65 36.10 36.91 35.43
CA ARG A 65 35.43 37.45 34.24
C ARG A 65 36.03 38.82 33.97
N GLN A 66 37.14 38.88 33.24
CA GLN A 66 37.59 40.03 32.45
C GLN A 66 38.93 39.72 31.81
N GLN A 67 38.92 39.36 30.52
CA GLN A 67 39.92 39.72 29.50
C GLN A 67 39.60 38.91 28.24
N LEU A 68 38.76 39.47 27.36
CA LEU A 68 39.09 39.79 25.97
C LEU A 68 37.79 40.16 25.22
N SER A 69 37.37 41.41 25.38
CA SER A 69 36.60 42.11 24.36
C SER A 69 37.60 43.01 23.65
N GLN A 70 38.04 42.64 22.45
CA GLN A 70 38.53 43.53 21.39
C GLN A 70 39.08 42.67 20.26
N GLU A 71 38.26 42.42 19.23
CA GLU A 71 38.60 42.84 17.88
C GLU A 71 37.38 42.71 16.96
N ILE A 72 36.82 43.89 16.66
CA ILE A 72 36.38 44.33 15.34
C ILE A 72 35.11 43.69 14.75
N ASN A 73 34.03 44.40 15.05
CA ASN A 73 32.86 44.56 14.22
C ASN A 73 33.17 45.64 13.16
N GLU A 74 33.21 45.31 11.86
CA GLU A 74 32.98 46.30 10.78
C GLU A 74 32.45 45.64 9.49
N LYS A 75 31.30 46.15 9.05
CA LYS A 75 30.84 46.39 7.65
C LYS A 75 30.35 45.19 6.83
N GLN A 76 29.03 45.07 6.64
CA GLN A 76 28.21 45.69 5.56
C GLN A 76 28.44 45.09 4.16
N GLN A 77 27.35 44.53 3.60
CA GLN A 77 27.07 44.33 2.16
C GLN A 77 27.41 45.59 1.32
N PRO A 78 27.69 45.51 0.00
CA PRO A 78 26.93 44.72 -1.00
C PRO A 78 27.76 44.09 -2.13
N GLN A 79 27.16 43.18 -2.93
CA GLN A 79 27.70 42.88 -4.26
C GLN A 79 26.60 42.52 -5.26
N GLU A 80 26.41 43.45 -6.20
CA GLU A 80 25.84 43.24 -7.53
C GLU A 80 26.98 43.18 -8.57
N GLN A 81 26.72 42.47 -9.68
CA GLN A 81 27.38 42.52 -11.00
C GLN A 81 28.79 41.94 -11.16
N GLN A 82 28.90 40.76 -11.81
CA GLN A 82 29.16 40.69 -13.26
C GLN A 82 28.93 39.28 -13.83
N GLN A 83 28.71 39.24 -15.13
CA GLN A 83 27.98 38.25 -15.92
C GLN A 83 28.93 37.61 -16.95
N GLN A 84 28.39 36.63 -17.70
CA GLN A 84 28.88 35.96 -18.94
C GLN A 84 29.51 34.58 -18.68
N HIS A 85 29.12 33.48 -19.34
CA HIS A 85 28.70 33.35 -20.73
C HIS A 85 27.85 32.05 -20.94
N ILE A 86 26.65 32.18 -21.50
CA ILE A 86 25.88 31.09 -22.13
C ILE A 86 25.50 31.59 -23.55
N PRO A 87 25.77 30.84 -24.62
CA PRO A 87 25.22 31.16 -25.93
C PRO A 87 23.77 30.67 -26.07
N ARG A 88 22.90 31.66 -26.32
CA ARG A 88 21.57 31.65 -26.94
C ARG A 88 21.67 31.08 -28.38
N ARG A 89 20.64 30.49 -29.00
CA ARG A 89 19.53 31.12 -29.76
C ARG A 89 18.83 29.98 -30.54
N GLU A 90 17.54 29.94 -30.92
CA GLU A 90 16.49 30.93 -31.21
C GLU A 90 15.19 30.10 -31.40
N GLU A 91 14.06 30.33 -30.71
CA GLU A 91 12.90 31.21 -31.06
C GLU A 91 12.35 30.96 -32.49
N ALA A 92 11.06 30.93 -32.84
CA ALA A 92 9.73 31.12 -32.24
C ALA A 92 8.71 30.49 -33.24
N HIS A 93 7.45 30.17 -32.96
CA HIS A 93 6.33 31.08 -32.73
C HIS A 93 5.05 30.25 -32.40
N THR A 94 4.23 30.79 -31.50
CA THR A 94 2.76 30.62 -31.47
C THR A 94 2.16 31.88 -32.14
N PRO A 95 0.90 31.91 -32.66
CA PRO A 95 -0.29 31.79 -31.82
C PRO A 95 -1.62 31.31 -32.48
N ALA A 96 -2.65 31.24 -31.62
CA ALA A 96 -4.06 31.59 -31.86
C ALA A 96 -5.09 30.50 -32.24
N LEU A 97 -6.08 30.38 -31.34
CA LEU A 97 -7.46 29.95 -31.57
C LEU A 97 -8.17 30.88 -32.57
N ASN A 98 -8.94 30.32 -33.51
CA ASN A 98 -10.31 30.77 -33.77
C ASN A 98 -11.13 29.78 -34.62
N GLU A 99 -12.43 29.92 -34.39
CA GLU A 99 -13.62 29.16 -34.79
C GLU A 99 -14.08 29.42 -36.24
N LYS A 100 -14.67 28.39 -36.90
CA LYS A 100 -15.71 28.43 -37.98
C LYS A 100 -15.98 26.97 -38.44
N VAL A 101 -17.14 26.37 -38.12
CA VAL A 101 -18.44 26.37 -38.84
C VAL A 101 -18.45 25.56 -40.16
N ASN A 102 -19.25 24.47 -40.12
CA ASN A 102 -19.97 23.73 -41.17
C ASN A 102 -19.26 23.24 -42.44
N GLU A 103 -19.31 21.92 -42.68
CA GLU A 103 -20.12 21.38 -43.78
C GLU A 103 -20.57 19.93 -43.53
N LYS A 104 -21.85 19.67 -43.81
CA LYS A 104 -22.54 18.38 -43.80
C LYS A 104 -22.10 17.52 -44.98
N VAL A 105 -22.04 16.19 -44.80
CA VAL A 105 -22.70 15.24 -45.73
C VAL A 105 -23.18 14.02 -44.93
N ASP A 106 -24.50 13.88 -44.85
CA ASP A 106 -25.19 12.63 -44.50
C ASP A 106 -25.14 11.66 -45.69
N ALA A 107 -24.87 10.38 -45.43
CA ALA A 107 -25.42 9.28 -46.23
C ALA A 107 -25.46 7.99 -45.40
N SER A 108 -26.66 7.69 -44.94
CA SER A 108 -27.15 6.43 -44.39
C SER A 108 -27.06 5.24 -45.37
N LEU A 109 -27.32 4.04 -44.85
CA LEU A 109 -27.46 2.70 -45.47
C LEU A 109 -26.18 1.87 -45.30
N SER A 110 -26.16 0.66 -44.75
CA SER A 110 -27.23 -0.28 -44.38
C SER A 110 -26.60 -1.38 -43.52
N ALA A 111 -27.35 -1.85 -42.51
CA ALA A 111 -26.98 -3.03 -41.73
C ALA A 111 -27.23 -4.32 -42.54
N PRO A 112 -26.49 -5.40 -42.27
CA PRO A 112 -27.03 -6.73 -42.45
C PRO A 112 -27.05 -7.55 -41.15
N LYS A 113 -28.28 -7.93 -40.82
CA LYS A 113 -28.74 -9.26 -40.42
C LYS A 113 -27.95 -10.01 -39.34
N ALA A 114 -28.61 -10.07 -38.19
CA ALA A 114 -28.54 -11.16 -37.23
C ALA A 114 -28.71 -12.53 -37.91
N VAL A 115 -27.79 -13.44 -37.61
CA VAL A 115 -27.98 -14.88 -37.79
C VAL A 115 -28.00 -15.50 -36.40
N VAL A 116 -29.03 -16.31 -36.18
CA VAL A 116 -29.41 -16.95 -34.93
C VAL A 116 -29.12 -18.46 -35.02
N LEU A 117 -28.47 -18.98 -33.96
CA LEU A 117 -28.41 -20.38 -33.47
C LEU A 117 -27.55 -21.44 -34.23
N PRO A 118 -27.11 -22.56 -33.60
CA PRO A 118 -27.47 -23.08 -32.27
C PRO A 118 -26.32 -23.55 -31.32
N ARG A 119 -26.67 -23.50 -30.03
CA ARG A 119 -26.61 -24.56 -28.99
C ARG A 119 -25.43 -25.56 -28.93
N ALA A 120 -24.88 -25.61 -27.70
CA ALA A 120 -24.06 -26.64 -27.06
C ALA A 120 -24.04 -28.05 -27.67
N GLY A 121 -22.82 -28.55 -27.89
CA GLY A 121 -22.48 -29.96 -28.03
C GLY A 121 -21.24 -30.28 -27.20
N THR A 122 -21.40 -31.18 -26.24
CA THR A 122 -20.37 -31.92 -25.50
C THR A 122 -19.65 -32.91 -26.39
N PHE A 123 -18.31 -32.86 -26.51
CA PHE A 123 -17.42 -34.00 -26.82
C PHE A 123 -16.02 -33.62 -26.27
N SER A 124 -15.53 -34.27 -25.22
CA SER A 124 -14.93 -35.61 -25.16
C SER A 124 -13.63 -35.72 -25.95
N SER A 125 -12.63 -36.24 -25.24
CA SER A 125 -11.23 -36.45 -25.59
C SER A 125 -11.03 -37.20 -26.91
N THR A 126 -10.05 -36.76 -27.71
CA THR A 126 -9.28 -37.71 -28.51
C THR A 126 -7.82 -37.25 -28.55
N LEU A 127 -7.01 -38.07 -27.88
CA LEU A 127 -5.56 -38.10 -27.91
C LEU A 127 -5.16 -38.64 -29.29
N THR A 128 -4.36 -37.89 -30.06
CA THR A 128 -3.73 -38.44 -31.26
C THR A 128 -2.23 -38.21 -31.21
N THR A 129 -1.54 -39.30 -30.92
CA THR A 129 -0.12 -39.56 -31.13
C THR A 129 0.23 -39.35 -32.59
N LEU A 130 1.26 -38.56 -32.89
CA LEU A 130 1.96 -38.64 -34.18
C LEU A 130 3.46 -38.38 -33.98
N THR A 131 4.19 -39.48 -34.10
CA THR A 131 5.64 -39.56 -34.18
C THR A 131 6.12 -39.30 -35.62
N ALA A 132 7.27 -38.66 -35.71
CA ALA A 132 8.27 -38.69 -36.79
C ALA A 132 7.95 -38.02 -38.15
N ALA A 133 8.74 -36.99 -38.50
CA ALA A 133 9.68 -37.07 -39.61
C ALA A 133 10.67 -35.88 -39.59
N SER A 134 11.95 -36.24 -39.59
CA SER A 134 13.09 -35.35 -39.77
C SER A 134 13.11 -34.80 -41.21
N SER A 135 13.35 -33.50 -41.37
CA SER A 135 13.85 -32.92 -42.62
C SER A 135 14.86 -31.84 -42.28
N SER A 136 16.11 -32.17 -42.58
CA SER A 136 17.32 -31.38 -42.41
C SER A 136 17.50 -30.41 -43.58
N TYR A 137 17.39 -29.10 -43.34
CA TYR A 137 18.09 -28.06 -44.12
C TYR A 137 18.25 -26.78 -43.28
N GLY A 138 19.49 -26.31 -43.15
CA GLY A 138 19.79 -24.88 -42.99
C GLY A 138 20.01 -24.35 -41.58
N LEU A 139 21.26 -24.39 -41.15
CA LEU A 139 21.90 -23.59 -40.09
C LEU A 139 21.24 -22.22 -39.82
N LEU A 140 20.48 -22.11 -38.73
CA LEU A 140 20.36 -20.88 -37.96
C LEU A 140 20.53 -21.22 -36.48
N SER A 141 21.62 -20.69 -35.92
CA SER A 141 22.03 -20.78 -34.53
C SER A 141 20.82 -20.67 -33.59
N THR A 142 20.53 -21.75 -32.86
CA THR A 142 19.59 -21.72 -31.73
C THR A 142 20.04 -20.63 -30.78
N ALA A 143 19.19 -19.62 -30.58
CA ALA A 143 19.45 -18.51 -29.68
C ALA A 143 19.93 -19.06 -28.32
N PRO A 144 20.99 -18.47 -27.72
CA PRO A 144 21.55 -19.00 -26.49
C PRO A 144 20.48 -19.03 -25.39
N VAL A 145 20.40 -20.18 -24.74
CA VAL A 145 19.53 -20.46 -23.59
C VAL A 145 19.78 -19.43 -22.49
N CYS A 146 18.68 -18.98 -21.91
CA CYS A 146 18.58 -17.79 -21.09
C CYS A 146 19.17 -18.02 -19.68
N GLU A 147 20.23 -17.32 -19.31
CA GLU A 147 20.61 -17.12 -17.90
C GLU A 147 19.88 -15.87 -17.36
N ILE A 148 18.55 -15.94 -17.25
CA ILE A 148 17.88 -15.34 -16.08
C ILE A 148 17.92 -16.47 -15.06
N PRO A 149 17.99 -16.22 -13.73
CA PRO A 149 17.50 -17.22 -12.79
C PRO A 149 16.00 -17.45 -13.09
N GLU A 150 15.71 -18.29 -14.07
CA GLU A 150 14.46 -19.03 -14.12
C GLU A 150 14.35 -19.69 -12.75
N SER A 151 13.25 -19.42 -12.05
CA SER A 151 13.07 -20.04 -10.75
C SER A 151 12.94 -21.54 -11.01
N VAL A 152 14.00 -22.28 -10.73
CA VAL A 152 13.86 -23.72 -10.49
C VAL A 152 12.90 -23.78 -9.31
N PRO A 153 11.71 -24.37 -9.48
CA PRO A 153 10.77 -24.44 -8.39
C PRO A 153 11.49 -25.14 -7.24
N PRO A 154 11.52 -24.53 -6.04
CA PRO A 154 12.39 -25.00 -4.98
C PRO A 154 12.08 -26.46 -4.71
N ASP A 155 13.04 -27.36 -4.97
CA ASP A 155 12.89 -28.79 -4.62
C ASP A 155 12.87 -28.98 -3.09
N ARG A 156 13.40 -27.97 -2.39
CA ARG A 156 13.62 -27.93 -0.95
C ARG A 156 12.97 -26.71 -0.31
N VAL A 157 12.37 -26.90 0.86
CA VAL A 157 11.84 -25.83 1.70
C VAL A 157 12.45 -25.94 3.08
N THR A 158 13.15 -24.88 3.48
CA THR A 158 13.65 -24.74 4.84
C THR A 158 12.64 -23.98 5.70
N LEU A 159 12.24 -24.61 6.80
CA LEU A 159 11.31 -24.12 7.79
C LEU A 159 12.07 -23.87 9.10
N VAL A 160 11.92 -22.70 9.70
CA VAL A 160 12.54 -22.32 10.97
C VAL A 160 11.45 -22.26 12.04
N LYS A 161 11.77 -22.66 13.27
CA LYS A 161 10.85 -22.54 14.40
C LYS A 161 10.46 -21.06 14.59
N ALA A 162 9.17 -20.80 14.69
CA ALA A 162 8.66 -19.45 14.91
C ALA A 162 9.13 -18.92 16.27
N GLU A 163 9.37 -17.61 16.38
CA GLU A 163 9.76 -16.95 17.64
C GLU A 163 8.70 -17.11 18.75
N LYS A 164 7.46 -17.43 18.39
CA LYS A 164 6.35 -17.69 19.32
C LYS A 164 5.61 -18.97 18.95
N GLY A 165 5.56 -19.91 19.90
CA GLY A 165 4.82 -21.16 19.80
C GLY A 165 5.62 -22.32 19.19
N ASP A 166 4.94 -23.44 18.96
CA ASP A 166 5.51 -24.64 18.31
C ASP A 166 5.28 -24.69 16.79
N ASP A 167 5.01 -23.53 16.20
CA ASP A 167 4.83 -23.38 14.76
C ASP A 167 6.16 -23.22 14.03
N TYR A 168 6.17 -23.57 12.76
CA TYR A 168 7.29 -23.37 11.84
C TYR A 168 6.93 -22.35 10.76
N GLU A 169 7.87 -21.47 10.41
CA GLU A 169 7.76 -20.50 9.33
C GLU A 169 8.80 -20.75 8.23
N PRO A 170 8.45 -20.59 6.93
CA PRO A 170 9.42 -20.72 5.86
C PRO A 170 10.48 -19.61 5.91
N GLN A 171 11.74 -20.00 5.75
CA GLN A 171 12.93 -19.13 5.82
C GLN A 171 13.04 -18.16 4.61
N GLY A 172 12.17 -18.30 3.61
CA GLY A 172 12.18 -17.52 2.37
C GLY A 172 11.62 -16.09 2.52
N SER A 173 12.27 -15.13 1.84
CA SER A 173 11.73 -13.78 1.65
C SER A 173 10.72 -13.76 0.50
N LYS A 174 9.55 -13.16 0.72
CA LYS A 174 8.51 -12.97 -0.29
C LYS A 174 7.82 -11.63 -0.14
N LEU A 175 7.31 -11.07 -1.24
CA LEU A 175 6.42 -9.93 -1.20
C LEU A 175 5.10 -10.37 -0.58
N LYS A 176 4.73 -9.85 0.60
CA LYS A 176 3.51 -10.24 1.32
C LYS A 176 2.44 -9.15 1.23
N ASN A 177 1.23 -9.53 0.80
CA ASN A 177 0.03 -8.71 1.01
C ASN A 177 -0.46 -8.88 2.46
N ASN A 178 0.18 -8.15 3.38
CA ASN A 178 -0.03 -8.25 4.82
C ASN A 178 -0.37 -6.90 5.48
N LEU A 179 -0.98 -5.98 4.72
CA LEU A 179 -1.48 -4.68 5.20
C LEU A 179 -2.35 -4.86 6.44
N TYR A 180 -2.04 -4.21 7.56
CA TYR A 180 -2.87 -4.29 8.76
C TYR A 180 -4.27 -3.70 8.51
N PRO A 181 -5.36 -4.40 8.90
CA PRO A 181 -6.71 -3.86 8.78
C PRO A 181 -6.89 -2.55 9.55
N ALA A 182 -6.29 -2.47 10.75
CA ALA A 182 -6.37 -1.30 11.62
C ALA A 182 -5.88 -0.01 10.95
N VAL A 183 -4.90 -0.10 10.05
CA VAL A 183 -4.32 1.07 9.36
C VAL A 183 -5.36 1.83 8.52
N GLY A 184 -6.47 1.19 8.11
CA GLY A 184 -7.58 1.89 7.45
C GLY A 184 -8.29 2.92 8.34
N PHE A 185 -8.08 2.88 9.66
CA PHE A 185 -8.61 3.83 10.62
C PHE A 185 -7.64 4.97 10.97
N LEU A 186 -6.47 5.07 10.30
CA LEU A 186 -5.52 6.16 10.61
C LEU A 186 -6.08 7.54 10.32
N GLU A 187 -6.88 7.71 9.26
CA GLU A 187 -7.54 8.99 8.99
C GLU A 187 -8.54 9.36 10.08
N LEU A 188 -9.24 8.36 10.65
CA LEU A 188 -10.13 8.56 11.79
C LEU A 188 -9.34 8.95 13.04
N ALA A 189 -8.17 8.34 13.23
CA ALA A 189 -7.29 8.64 14.36
C ALA A 189 -6.77 10.08 14.29
N ASN A 190 -6.40 10.55 13.11
CA ASN A 190 -5.97 11.92 12.89
C ASN A 190 -7.12 12.91 13.12
N ALA A 191 -8.35 12.57 12.72
CA ALA A 191 -9.53 13.39 13.00
C ALA A 191 -9.98 13.35 14.49
N GLY A 192 -9.33 12.54 15.33
CA GLY A 192 -9.64 12.41 16.75
C GLY A 192 -9.30 13.67 17.57
N ASP A 193 -8.54 14.59 17.00
CA ASP A 193 -8.24 15.91 17.57
C ASP A 193 -9.43 16.90 17.50
N PHE A 194 -10.57 16.48 16.94
CA PHE A 194 -11.78 17.31 16.80
C PHE A 194 -12.13 18.10 18.04
N ALA A 195 -12.22 17.44 19.20
CA ALA A 195 -12.58 18.12 20.42
C ALA A 195 -11.51 19.15 20.84
N ALA A 196 -10.24 18.83 20.60
CA ALA A 196 -9.08 19.66 20.87
C ALA A 196 -9.01 20.92 20.01
N ASN A 197 -9.58 20.90 18.79
CA ASN A 197 -9.56 22.06 17.90
C ASN A 197 -10.86 22.88 17.97
N VAL A 198 -12.00 22.27 18.33
CA VAL A 198 -13.31 22.96 18.38
C VAL A 198 -13.61 23.62 19.71
N TRP A 199 -13.30 22.95 20.83
CA TRP A 199 -13.64 23.43 22.17
C TRP A 199 -12.40 23.83 22.98
N ASN A 200 -11.36 24.32 22.30
CA ASN A 200 -10.12 24.76 22.95
C ASN A 200 -10.24 26.14 23.61
N GLN A 201 -11.25 26.32 24.45
CA GLN A 201 -11.43 27.51 25.27
C GLN A 201 -11.13 27.12 26.70
N TYR A 202 -10.30 27.89 27.39
CA TYR A 202 -9.99 27.64 28.79
C TYR A 202 -10.98 28.38 29.71
N PRO A 203 -11.55 27.73 30.74
CA PRO A 203 -11.42 26.32 31.08
C PRO A 203 -12.17 25.42 30.09
N VAL A 204 -11.56 24.29 29.72
CA VAL A 204 -12.15 23.36 28.76
C VAL A 204 -13.39 22.70 29.38
N PRO A 205 -14.54 22.67 28.69
CA PRO A 205 -15.73 21.98 29.18
C PRO A 205 -15.48 20.48 29.43
N VAL A 206 -16.04 19.93 30.51
CA VAL A 206 -15.80 18.52 30.91
C VAL A 206 -16.11 17.52 29.79
N TYR A 207 -17.21 17.72 29.05
CA TYR A 207 -17.55 16.85 27.93
C TYR A 207 -16.46 16.87 26.83
N ALA A 208 -15.85 18.03 26.58
CA ALA A 208 -14.80 18.19 25.60
C ALA A 208 -13.51 17.52 26.08
N ILE A 209 -13.17 17.62 27.37
CA ILE A 209 -12.05 16.88 27.97
C ILE A 209 -12.20 15.37 27.77
N VAL A 210 -13.40 14.83 27.98
CA VAL A 210 -13.66 13.39 27.76
C VAL A 210 -13.43 13.01 26.30
N PHE A 211 -13.97 13.77 25.34
CA PHE A 211 -13.74 13.50 23.92
C PHE A 211 -12.28 13.66 23.50
N MET A 212 -11.58 14.68 24.01
CA MET A 212 -10.15 14.90 23.80
C MET A 212 -9.33 13.70 24.30
N ALA A 213 -9.60 13.21 25.52
CA ALA A 213 -8.89 12.07 26.10
C ALA A 213 -9.12 10.78 25.29
N VAL A 214 -10.35 10.52 24.84
CA VAL A 214 -10.68 9.37 23.98
C VAL A 214 -9.97 9.49 22.63
N GLY A 215 -10.03 10.65 21.98
CA GLY A 215 -9.38 10.90 20.70
C GLY A 215 -7.86 10.77 20.77
N ALA A 216 -7.22 11.37 21.78
CA ALA A 216 -5.79 11.28 22.02
C ALA A 216 -5.35 9.83 22.25
N THR A 217 -6.06 9.08 23.11
CA THR A 217 -5.76 7.67 23.39
C THR A 217 -5.89 6.83 22.11
N PHE A 218 -6.94 7.06 21.32
CA PHE A 218 -7.13 6.36 20.07
C PHE A 218 -6.01 6.67 19.06
N ALA A 219 -5.60 7.93 18.92
CA ALA A 219 -4.46 8.33 18.09
C ALA A 219 -3.15 7.66 18.55
N GLY A 220 -2.90 7.63 19.86
CA GLY A 220 -1.76 6.93 20.46
C GLY A 220 -1.73 5.44 20.12
N ILE A 221 -2.84 4.72 20.32
CA ILE A 221 -2.95 3.29 19.96
C ILE A 221 -2.73 3.08 18.45
N MET A 222 -3.33 3.93 17.62
CA MET A 222 -3.23 3.83 16.17
C MET A 222 -1.82 4.11 15.66
N SER A 223 -1.04 4.97 16.33
CA SER A 223 0.38 5.18 16.03
C SER A 223 1.22 3.89 16.19
N VAL A 224 0.90 3.05 17.19
CA VAL A 224 1.55 1.75 17.39
C VAL A 224 1.23 0.81 16.21
N PHE A 225 -0.02 0.75 15.77
CA PHE A 225 -0.40 -0.04 14.60
C PHE A 225 0.27 0.47 13.32
N ALA A 226 0.38 1.78 13.14
CA ALA A 226 1.12 2.38 12.02
C ALA A 226 2.60 1.97 12.04
N ALA A 227 3.25 1.99 13.21
CA ALA A 227 4.64 1.55 13.36
C ALA A 227 4.80 0.05 13.07
N LEU A 228 3.88 -0.80 13.53
CA LEU A 228 3.89 -2.23 13.24
C LEU A 228 3.69 -2.52 11.75
N ASP A 229 2.79 -1.81 11.07
CA ASP A 229 2.60 -1.95 9.62
C ASP A 229 3.77 -1.38 8.82
N SER A 230 4.37 -0.28 9.27
CA SER A 230 5.59 0.29 8.68
C SER A 230 6.75 -0.72 8.72
N ARG A 231 6.94 -1.45 9.84
CA ARG A 231 7.93 -2.54 9.92
C ARG A 231 7.65 -3.65 8.90
N ARG A 232 6.38 -4.01 8.67
CA ARG A 232 6.01 -5.01 7.66
C ARG A 232 6.26 -4.50 6.24
N ALA A 233 5.90 -3.25 5.96
CA ALA A 233 6.15 -2.62 4.68
C ALA A 233 7.65 -2.50 4.38
N TRP A 234 8.46 -2.16 5.39
CA TRP A 234 9.91 -2.08 5.27
C TRP A 234 10.56 -3.41 4.88
N ARG A 235 10.06 -4.55 5.41
CA ARG A 235 10.53 -5.88 5.00
C ARG A 235 10.27 -6.14 3.52
N ASN A 236 9.08 -5.77 3.02
CA ASN A 236 8.74 -5.86 1.60
C ASN A 236 9.62 -4.91 0.76
N VAL A 237 9.85 -3.66 1.21
CA VAL A 237 10.75 -2.70 0.55
C VAL A 237 12.17 -3.23 0.45
N LYS A 238 12.73 -3.79 1.54
CA LYS A 238 14.07 -4.38 1.55
C LYS A 238 14.19 -5.54 0.56
N PHE A 239 13.19 -6.41 0.54
CA PHE A 239 13.08 -7.51 -0.42
C PHE A 239 13.07 -7.00 -1.87
N LEU A 240 12.22 -6.03 -2.19
CA LEU A 240 12.11 -5.46 -3.54
C LEU A 240 13.37 -4.70 -3.97
N ARG A 241 14.03 -3.99 -3.05
CA ARG A 241 15.32 -3.32 -3.34
C ARG A 241 16.42 -4.31 -3.66
N LYS A 242 16.50 -5.43 -2.92
CA LYS A 242 17.46 -6.50 -3.22
C LYS A 242 17.24 -7.03 -4.64
N GLN A 243 16.00 -7.37 -4.99
CA GLN A 243 15.65 -7.84 -6.33
C GLN A 243 15.94 -6.80 -7.42
N GLN A 244 15.69 -5.52 -7.14
CA GLN A 244 15.98 -4.44 -8.08
C GLN A 244 17.49 -4.32 -8.37
N ILE A 245 18.33 -4.44 -7.34
CA ILE A 245 19.80 -4.37 -7.49
C ILE A 245 20.30 -5.55 -8.32
N GLU A 246 19.84 -6.77 -8.00
CA GLU A 246 20.20 -7.99 -8.74
C GLU A 246 19.80 -7.90 -10.22
N LEU A 247 18.57 -7.44 -10.51
CA LEU A 247 18.13 -7.23 -11.89
C LEU A 247 18.89 -6.14 -12.62
N LYS A 248 19.21 -5.02 -11.96
CA LYS A 248 19.98 -3.94 -12.59
C LYS A 248 21.38 -4.41 -12.96
N LYS A 249 22.00 -5.24 -12.12
CA LYS A 249 23.29 -5.87 -12.40
C LYS A 249 23.18 -6.81 -13.61
N ALA A 250 22.22 -7.73 -13.60
CA ALA A 250 21.97 -8.63 -14.74
C ALA A 250 21.69 -7.87 -16.04
N HIS A 251 20.95 -6.75 -15.96
CA HIS A 251 20.68 -5.89 -17.09
C HIS A 251 21.95 -5.25 -17.63
N ALA A 252 22.79 -4.66 -16.77
CA ALA A 252 24.06 -4.06 -17.18
C ALA A 252 24.99 -5.09 -17.85
N GLU A 253 25.06 -6.30 -17.31
CA GLU A 253 25.84 -7.40 -17.88
C GLU A 253 25.34 -7.81 -19.27
N ARG A 254 24.02 -7.86 -19.48
CA ARG A 254 23.44 -8.17 -20.81
C ARG A 254 23.65 -7.06 -21.82
N VAL A 255 23.53 -5.80 -21.40
CA VAL A 255 23.85 -4.65 -22.26
C VAL A 255 25.31 -4.72 -22.70
N ALA A 256 26.23 -5.02 -21.78
CA ALA A 256 27.65 -5.19 -22.10
C ALA A 256 27.89 -6.34 -23.09
N LYS A 257 27.13 -7.43 -22.98
CA LYS A 257 27.17 -8.58 -23.90
C LYS A 257 26.34 -8.39 -25.19
N SER A 258 25.76 -7.20 -25.42
CA SER A 258 24.85 -6.92 -26.55
C SER A 258 23.68 -7.90 -26.67
N GLN A 259 23.19 -8.42 -25.53
CA GLN A 259 22.09 -9.38 -25.48
C GLN A 259 20.73 -8.68 -25.33
N PRO A 260 19.62 -9.33 -25.73
CA PRO A 260 18.27 -8.81 -25.50
C PRO A 260 17.98 -8.60 -24.00
N THR A 261 17.44 -7.43 -23.65
CA THR A 261 17.12 -7.02 -22.27
C THR A 261 15.63 -6.94 -21.97
N ARG A 262 14.77 -7.26 -22.94
CA ARG A 262 13.33 -6.97 -22.88
C ARG A 262 12.63 -7.60 -21.67
N ASP A 263 13.00 -8.83 -21.35
CA ASP A 263 12.54 -9.56 -20.18
C ASP A 263 12.92 -8.85 -18.86
N LEU A 264 14.17 -8.41 -18.74
CA LEU A 264 14.66 -7.64 -17.61
C LEU A 264 13.98 -6.27 -17.53
N ASP A 265 13.71 -5.61 -18.66
CA ASP A 265 12.98 -4.34 -18.71
C ASP A 265 11.54 -4.48 -18.18
N VAL A 266 10.87 -5.58 -18.53
CA VAL A 266 9.54 -5.91 -18.01
C VAL A 266 9.59 -6.12 -16.50
N LEU A 267 10.54 -6.93 -16.02
CA LEU A 267 10.70 -7.22 -14.59
C LEU A 267 11.07 -5.98 -13.78
N LEU A 268 12.02 -5.17 -14.26
CA LEU A 268 12.42 -3.91 -13.64
C LEU A 268 11.24 -2.93 -13.58
N SER A 269 10.41 -2.87 -14.64
CA SER A 269 9.22 -2.01 -14.63
C SER A 269 8.17 -2.47 -13.63
N VAL A 270 8.00 -3.78 -13.43
CA VAL A 270 7.09 -4.33 -12.40
C VAL A 270 7.64 -4.01 -11.00
N ILE A 271 8.91 -4.30 -10.74
CA ILE A 271 9.54 -4.04 -9.44
C ILE A 271 9.57 -2.56 -9.09
N PHE A 272 9.80 -1.67 -10.05
CA PHE A 272 9.73 -0.24 -9.79
C PHE A 272 8.35 0.19 -9.26
N ARG A 273 7.27 -0.35 -9.86
CA ARG A 273 5.90 -0.11 -9.41
C ARG A 273 5.63 -0.73 -8.03
N GLU A 274 6.00 -1.99 -7.82
CA GLU A 274 5.81 -2.66 -6.54
C GLU A 274 6.57 -1.92 -5.43
N LEU A 275 7.83 -1.56 -5.69
CA LEU A 275 8.68 -0.85 -4.73
C LEU A 275 8.11 0.51 -4.39
N GLY A 276 7.73 1.31 -5.39
CA GLY A 276 7.15 2.61 -5.12
C GLY A 276 5.78 2.52 -4.45
N THR A 277 4.97 1.50 -4.75
CA THR A 277 3.67 1.32 -4.08
C THR A 277 3.83 0.89 -2.63
N GLU A 278 4.80 0.02 -2.33
CA GLU A 278 5.10 -0.38 -0.95
C GLU A 278 5.82 0.73 -0.16
N ALA A 279 6.76 1.44 -0.80
CA ALA A 279 7.56 2.49 -0.16
C ALA A 279 6.77 3.79 0.04
N ILE A 280 6.02 4.24 -0.97
CA ILE A 280 5.21 5.47 -0.89
C ILE A 280 3.89 5.12 -0.21
N ASN A 281 2.99 4.42 -0.88
CA ASN A 281 1.59 4.30 -0.43
C ASN A 281 1.40 3.54 0.89
N ARG A 282 2.40 2.80 1.36
CA ARG A 282 2.31 2.05 2.62
C ARG A 282 3.34 2.49 3.64
N TRP A 283 4.63 2.31 3.38
CA TRP A 283 5.68 2.64 4.34
C TRP A 283 5.70 4.14 4.66
N GLY A 284 5.77 4.99 3.63
CA GLY A 284 5.74 6.44 3.77
C GLY A 284 4.46 6.89 4.47
N LEU A 285 3.30 6.50 3.95
CA LEU A 285 2.01 6.88 4.53
C LEU A 285 1.93 6.55 6.03
N ASN A 286 2.29 5.33 6.43
CA ASN A 286 2.29 4.91 7.84
C ASN A 286 3.26 5.71 8.70
N MET A 287 4.41 6.13 8.18
CA MET A 287 5.37 6.92 8.94
C MET A 287 4.89 8.35 9.16
N PHE A 288 4.37 9.00 8.12
CA PHE A 288 3.86 10.37 8.22
C PHE A 288 2.58 10.43 9.05
N MET A 289 1.62 9.54 8.80
CA MET A 289 0.39 9.48 9.59
C MET A 289 0.64 8.99 11.02
N GLY A 290 1.55 8.02 11.21
CA GLY A 290 1.90 7.53 12.55
C GLY A 290 2.58 8.61 13.40
N ALA A 291 3.51 9.37 12.81
CA ALA A 291 4.13 10.50 13.48
C ALA A 291 3.12 11.61 13.78
N GLY A 292 2.24 11.93 12.83
CA GLY A 292 1.13 12.87 13.04
C GLY A 292 0.24 12.46 14.21
N ALA A 293 -0.14 11.18 14.28
CA ALA A 293 -0.95 10.64 15.37
C ALA A 293 -0.27 10.74 16.75
N VAL A 294 1.07 10.59 16.82
CA VAL A 294 1.83 10.84 18.07
C VAL A 294 1.78 12.31 18.46
N LEU A 295 2.01 13.22 17.50
CA LEU A 295 1.97 14.67 17.75
C LEU A 295 0.59 15.12 18.20
N ILE A 296 -0.47 14.61 17.57
CA ILE A 296 -1.86 14.83 17.95
C ILE A 296 -2.11 14.31 19.38
N CYS A 297 -1.72 13.07 19.67
CA CYS A 297 -1.89 12.48 21.00
C CYS A 297 -1.23 13.34 22.09
N VAL A 298 0.03 13.73 21.88
CA VAL A 298 0.77 14.57 22.84
C VAL A 298 0.13 15.96 22.96
N GLY A 299 -0.16 16.61 21.83
CA GLY A 299 -0.78 17.93 21.78
C GLY A 299 -2.12 17.94 22.51
N THR A 300 -3.01 16.99 22.24
CA THR A 300 -4.32 16.91 22.90
C THR A 300 -4.21 16.69 24.42
N TYR A 301 -3.25 15.89 24.90
CA TYR A 301 -3.02 15.79 26.35
C TYR A 301 -2.48 17.08 26.97
N LEU A 302 -1.64 17.82 26.25
CA LEU A 302 -1.19 19.15 26.68
C LEU A 302 -2.35 20.16 26.71
N ALA A 303 -3.29 20.09 25.75
CA ALA A 303 -4.49 20.93 25.75
C ALA A 303 -5.33 20.73 27.03
N ILE A 304 -5.52 19.47 27.44
CA ILE A 304 -6.26 19.13 28.67
C ILE A 304 -5.57 19.73 29.90
N ALA A 305 -4.24 19.73 29.93
CA ALA A 305 -3.43 20.26 31.03
C ALA A 305 -3.23 21.80 30.97
N GLY A 306 -3.82 22.49 29.99
CA GLY A 306 -3.47 23.82 29.50
C GLY A 306 -3.72 25.03 30.41
N ALA A 307 -3.57 24.90 31.74
CA ALA A 307 -3.66 26.02 32.68
C ALA A 307 -2.55 27.08 32.50
N ASN A 308 -1.56 26.84 31.65
CA ASN A 308 -0.46 27.74 31.33
C ASN A 308 -0.51 28.14 29.84
N ASP A 309 -0.49 29.44 29.55
CA ASP A 309 -0.58 30.00 28.20
C ASP A 309 0.49 29.45 27.24
N ALA A 310 1.70 29.18 27.72
CA ALA A 310 2.76 28.61 26.90
C ALA A 310 2.46 27.16 26.49
N ILE A 311 1.83 26.38 27.39
CA ILE A 311 1.40 25.00 27.14
C ILE A 311 0.22 24.99 26.16
N PHE A 312 -0.70 25.94 26.30
CA PHE A 312 -1.83 26.13 25.39
C PHE A 312 -1.38 26.48 23.96
N LEU A 313 -0.44 27.41 23.82
CA LEU A 313 0.11 27.78 22.50
C LEU A 313 0.89 26.63 21.86
N ALA A 314 1.72 25.94 22.65
CA ALA A 314 2.46 24.76 22.19
C ALA A 314 1.51 23.65 21.74
N SER A 315 0.43 23.40 22.50
CA SER A 315 -0.61 22.44 22.15
C SER A 315 -1.26 22.76 20.80
N ASN A 316 -1.73 23.99 20.60
CA ASN A 316 -2.37 24.41 19.34
C ASN A 316 -1.44 24.29 18.13
N LEU A 317 -0.16 24.62 18.31
CA LEU A 317 0.84 24.46 17.26
C LEU A 317 1.06 22.98 16.92
N LEU A 318 1.16 22.13 17.94
CA LEU A 318 1.49 20.71 17.81
C LEU A 318 0.32 19.87 17.29
N SER A 319 -0.90 20.06 17.81
CA SER A 319 -2.10 19.33 17.38
C SER A 319 -2.68 19.89 16.08
N GLY A 320 -2.60 21.20 15.85
CA GLY A 320 -3.21 21.87 14.70
C GLY A 320 -2.34 21.90 13.45
N TYR A 321 -1.19 22.57 13.49
CA TYR A 321 -0.42 22.87 12.29
C TYR A 321 0.74 21.89 12.06
N VAL A 322 1.57 21.67 13.07
CA VAL A 322 2.77 20.82 12.96
C VAL A 322 2.40 19.34 12.88
N GLY A 323 1.34 18.90 13.58
CA GLY A 323 0.83 17.54 13.50
C GLY A 323 0.24 17.18 12.12
N ASN A 324 -0.39 18.15 11.45
CA ASN A 324 -1.10 17.94 10.17
C ASN A 324 -0.24 18.22 8.92
N ALA A 325 0.79 19.06 9.01
CA ALA A 325 1.69 19.34 7.88
C ALA A 325 2.37 18.09 7.27
N PRO A 326 2.86 17.11 8.04
CA PRO A 326 3.38 15.85 7.52
C PRO A 326 2.36 15.10 6.64
N ILE A 327 1.09 15.09 7.05
CA ILE A 327 -0.01 14.41 6.32
C ILE A 327 -0.27 15.14 5.00
N ALA A 328 -0.34 16.47 5.01
CA ALA A 328 -0.56 17.27 3.81
C ALA A 328 0.57 17.14 2.77
N LEU A 329 1.82 17.20 3.22
CA LEU A 329 2.99 17.00 2.36
C LEU A 329 2.95 15.60 1.73
N PHE A 330 2.72 14.57 2.55
CA PHE A 330 2.71 13.20 2.07
C PHE A 330 1.52 12.93 1.12
N GLY A 331 0.35 13.51 1.40
CA GLY A 331 -0.83 13.40 0.54
C GLY A 331 -0.57 13.88 -0.89
N THR A 332 0.23 14.94 -1.04
CA THR A 332 0.66 15.46 -2.35
C THR A 332 1.58 14.47 -3.08
N ILE A 333 2.59 13.92 -2.40
CA ILE A 333 3.51 12.92 -2.97
C ILE A 333 2.73 11.66 -3.39
N ASN A 334 1.82 11.18 -2.54
CA ASN A 334 0.97 10.03 -2.82
C ASN A 334 0.05 10.27 -4.02
N ALA A 335 -0.51 11.48 -4.18
CA ALA A 335 -1.35 11.83 -5.32
C ALA A 335 -0.58 11.76 -6.65
N PHE A 336 0.65 12.29 -6.71
CA PHE A 336 1.50 12.17 -7.90
C PHE A 336 1.83 10.71 -8.22
N TRP A 337 2.16 9.92 -7.21
CA TRP A 337 2.42 8.49 -7.41
C TRP A 337 1.16 7.74 -7.88
N ALA A 338 0.01 8.02 -7.29
CA ALA A 338 -1.27 7.45 -7.69
C ALA A 338 -1.62 7.78 -9.15
N TYR A 339 -1.40 9.02 -9.57
CA TYR A 339 -1.56 9.44 -10.97
C TYR A 339 -0.63 8.66 -11.91
N TYR A 340 0.65 8.52 -11.55
CA TYR A 340 1.60 7.72 -12.32
C TYR A 340 1.13 6.26 -12.50
N ILE A 341 0.67 5.61 -11.43
CA ILE A 341 0.15 4.23 -11.49
C ILE A 341 -1.11 4.15 -12.34
N PHE A 342 -2.02 5.13 -12.23
CA PHE A 342 -3.22 5.20 -13.06
C PHE A 342 -2.89 5.23 -14.56
N CYS A 343 -1.95 6.09 -14.96
CA CYS A 343 -1.48 6.20 -16.33
C CYS A 343 -0.83 4.89 -16.82
N LYS A 344 -0.02 4.24 -15.96
CA LYS A 344 0.59 2.95 -16.30
C LYS A 344 -0.45 1.84 -16.48
N ALA A 345 -1.45 1.77 -15.60
CA ALA A 345 -2.55 0.81 -15.72
C ALA A 345 -3.36 1.03 -17.02
N GLN A 346 -3.57 2.30 -17.40
CA GLN A 346 -4.20 2.64 -18.69
C GLN A 346 -3.32 2.22 -19.87
N GLY A 347 -2.00 2.42 -19.75
CA GLY A 347 -1.01 1.97 -20.72
C GLY A 347 -1.07 0.46 -20.98
N HIS A 348 -1.21 -0.35 -19.93
CA HIS A 348 -1.41 -1.81 -20.06
C HIS A 348 -2.67 -2.15 -20.84
N ILE A 349 -3.80 -1.51 -20.53
CA ILE A 349 -5.07 -1.74 -21.24
C ILE A 349 -4.91 -1.41 -22.72
N ASN A 350 -4.33 -0.26 -23.02
CA ASN A 350 -4.16 0.23 -24.39
C ASN A 350 -3.19 -0.63 -25.20
N ALA A 351 -2.12 -1.13 -24.57
CA ALA A 351 -1.16 -2.01 -25.23
C ALA A 351 -1.76 -3.41 -25.48
N ALA A 352 -2.39 -4.00 -24.47
CA ALA A 352 -3.01 -5.32 -24.58
C ALA A 352 -4.19 -5.33 -25.57
N SER A 353 -5.01 -4.28 -25.59
CA SER A 353 -6.18 -4.19 -26.51
C SER A 353 -5.76 -4.16 -27.99
N LYS A 354 -4.53 -3.70 -28.29
CA LYS A 354 -3.97 -3.72 -29.64
C LYS A 354 -3.30 -5.06 -29.97
N ALA A 355 -2.68 -5.70 -28.99
CA ALA A 355 -1.91 -6.92 -29.21
C ALA A 355 -2.76 -8.20 -29.22
N ILE A 356 -3.77 -8.29 -28.35
CA ILE A 356 -4.58 -9.51 -28.15
C ILE A 356 -6.09 -9.19 -28.05
N PRO A 357 -6.70 -8.57 -29.07
CA PRO A 357 -8.11 -8.20 -29.06
C PRO A 357 -9.01 -9.44 -28.91
N GLY A 358 -10.12 -9.30 -28.18
CA GLY A 358 -11.13 -10.36 -28.01
C GLY A 358 -10.75 -11.54 -27.12
N THR A 359 -9.51 -11.63 -26.63
CA THR A 359 -9.05 -12.75 -25.79
C THR A 359 -9.53 -12.67 -24.33
N ARG A 360 -9.59 -13.82 -23.64
CA ARG A 360 -9.87 -13.87 -22.20
C ARG A 360 -8.74 -13.21 -21.39
N ALA A 361 -7.48 -13.40 -21.78
CA ALA A 361 -6.35 -12.71 -21.18
C ALA A 361 -6.52 -11.17 -21.20
N LEU A 362 -7.01 -10.59 -22.29
CA LEU A 362 -7.31 -9.15 -22.35
C LEU A 362 -8.36 -8.74 -21.30
N ALA A 363 -9.42 -9.53 -21.12
CA ALA A 363 -10.45 -9.24 -20.12
C ALA A 363 -9.86 -9.27 -18.69
N LEU A 364 -8.95 -10.21 -18.40
CA LEU A 364 -8.26 -10.31 -17.12
C LEU A 364 -7.30 -9.13 -16.88
N ILE A 365 -6.53 -8.71 -17.89
CA ILE A 365 -5.68 -7.52 -17.84
C ILE A 365 -6.54 -6.26 -17.58
N LYS A 366 -7.64 -6.10 -18.32
CA LYS A 366 -8.58 -4.98 -18.11
C LYS A 366 -9.13 -4.97 -16.69
N ARG A 367 -9.59 -6.11 -16.18
CA ARG A 367 -10.08 -6.24 -14.81
C ARG A 367 -9.02 -5.86 -13.79
N ARG A 368 -7.79 -6.36 -13.96
CA ARG A 368 -6.65 -6.04 -13.09
C ARG A 368 -6.36 -4.54 -13.10
N SER A 369 -6.15 -3.96 -14.28
CA SER A 369 -5.83 -2.54 -14.43
C SER A 369 -6.94 -1.62 -13.92
N ARG A 370 -8.21 -1.95 -14.16
CA ARG A 370 -9.35 -1.17 -13.64
C ARG A 370 -9.44 -1.21 -12.11
N ASN A 371 -9.22 -2.38 -11.49
CA ASN A 371 -9.19 -2.47 -10.02
C ASN A 371 -8.06 -1.63 -9.42
N VAL A 372 -6.89 -1.57 -10.08
CA VAL A 372 -5.78 -0.70 -9.67
C VAL A 372 -6.14 0.77 -9.86
N GLN A 373 -6.76 1.14 -10.99
CA GLN A 373 -7.20 2.52 -11.24
C GLN A 373 -8.22 3.00 -10.21
N ILE A 374 -9.23 2.19 -9.88
CA ILE A 374 -10.21 2.51 -8.84
C ILE A 374 -9.50 2.79 -7.51
N TYR A 375 -8.59 1.90 -7.12
CA TYR A 375 -7.79 2.08 -5.90
C TYR A 375 -6.99 3.37 -5.93
N THR A 376 -6.20 3.60 -6.98
CA THR A 376 -5.30 4.76 -7.03
C THR A 376 -6.06 6.08 -7.16
N SER A 377 -7.17 6.10 -7.89
CA SER A 377 -8.00 7.30 -8.00
C SER A 377 -8.57 7.69 -6.63
N ILE A 378 -9.18 6.75 -5.92
CA ILE A 378 -9.78 7.03 -4.61
C ILE A 378 -8.69 7.32 -3.57
N ASN A 379 -7.61 6.53 -3.53
CA ASN A 379 -6.52 6.74 -2.58
C ASN A 379 -5.83 8.09 -2.81
N GLY A 380 -5.51 8.43 -4.06
CA GLY A 380 -4.83 9.68 -4.39
C GLY A 380 -5.68 10.92 -4.08
N THR A 381 -6.97 10.91 -4.42
CA THR A 381 -7.87 12.02 -4.08
C THR A 381 -8.14 12.11 -2.59
N ALA A 382 -8.40 10.99 -1.92
CA ALA A 382 -8.65 10.96 -0.48
C ALA A 382 -7.46 11.48 0.31
N THR A 383 -6.22 11.11 -0.03
CA THR A 383 -5.04 11.64 0.67
C THR A 383 -4.79 13.12 0.40
N LEU A 384 -5.11 13.60 -0.81
CA LEU A 384 -4.95 15.01 -1.15
C LEU A 384 -5.99 15.87 -0.41
N VAL A 385 -7.25 15.46 -0.44
CA VAL A 385 -8.36 16.11 0.27
C VAL A 385 -8.19 15.97 1.78
N GLY A 386 -7.74 14.81 2.27
CA GLY A 386 -7.41 14.57 3.69
C GLY A 386 -6.29 15.48 4.17
N GLY A 387 -5.21 15.59 3.39
CA GLY A 387 -4.13 16.53 3.64
C GLY A 387 -4.60 17.98 3.73
N ALA A 388 -5.34 18.46 2.73
CA ALA A 388 -5.89 19.82 2.75
C ALA A 388 -6.91 20.03 3.90
N GLY A 389 -7.79 19.06 4.12
CA GLY A 389 -8.79 19.06 5.19
C GLY A 389 -8.16 19.13 6.57
N SER A 390 -7.09 18.36 6.81
CA SER A 390 -6.34 18.35 8.07
C SER A 390 -5.68 19.71 8.39
N MET A 391 -5.35 20.51 7.38
CA MET A 391 -4.86 21.88 7.60
C MET A 391 -6.00 22.85 7.91
N VAL A 392 -7.18 22.63 7.33
CA VAL A 392 -8.37 23.44 7.60
C VAL A 392 -8.91 23.19 9.01
N THR A 393 -8.86 21.94 9.49
CA THR A 393 -9.34 21.57 10.84
C THR A 393 -8.62 22.30 11.97
N ALA A 394 -7.39 22.76 11.76
CA ALA A 394 -6.66 23.58 12.72
C ALA A 394 -7.34 24.92 13.03
N THR A 395 -8.21 25.42 12.13
CA THR A 395 -8.86 26.74 12.29
C THR A 395 -10.37 26.72 12.11
N ARG A 396 -10.93 25.69 11.46
CA ARG A 396 -12.34 25.65 11.06
C ARG A 396 -12.94 24.27 11.29
N TRP A 397 -13.96 24.21 12.15
CA TRP A 397 -14.65 22.96 12.52
C TRP A 397 -15.27 22.23 11.31
N TRP A 398 -15.73 22.94 10.28
CA TRP A 398 -16.33 22.31 9.10
C TRP A 398 -15.31 21.50 8.29
N GLY A 399 -14.00 21.69 8.51
CA GLY A 399 -12.96 20.83 7.95
C GLY A 399 -13.15 19.36 8.33
N TYR A 400 -13.69 19.08 9.52
CA TYR A 400 -14.00 17.72 9.96
C TYR A 400 -15.13 17.07 9.17
N VAL A 401 -16.10 17.86 8.68
CA VAL A 401 -17.15 17.37 7.78
C VAL A 401 -16.55 16.88 6.46
N VAL A 402 -15.52 17.57 5.96
CA VAL A 402 -14.76 17.17 4.76
C VAL A 402 -13.95 15.88 5.00
N LEU A 403 -13.50 15.61 6.23
CA LEU A 403 -12.75 14.41 6.57
C LEU A 403 -13.61 13.13 6.61
N ILE A 404 -14.93 13.23 6.82
CA ILE A 404 -15.84 12.05 6.83
C ILE A 404 -15.70 11.19 5.55
N PRO A 405 -15.85 11.73 4.33
CA PRO A 405 -15.65 10.94 3.11
C PRO A 405 -14.20 10.46 2.92
N VAL A 406 -13.20 11.17 3.47
CA VAL A 406 -11.79 10.74 3.46
C VAL A 406 -11.60 9.49 4.31
N ILE A 407 -12.18 9.46 5.52
CA ILE A 407 -12.14 8.31 6.42
C ILE A 407 -12.78 7.07 5.76
N LEU A 408 -13.98 7.23 5.18
CA LEU A 408 -14.65 6.15 4.47
C LEU A 408 -13.83 5.65 3.27
N SER A 409 -13.20 6.57 2.54
CA SER A 409 -12.30 6.24 1.42
C SER A 409 -11.08 5.46 1.88
N SER A 410 -10.49 5.80 3.04
CA SER A 410 -9.36 5.07 3.63
C SER A 410 -9.73 3.63 4.00
N LEU A 411 -10.89 3.44 4.65
CA LEU A 411 -11.42 2.10 4.95
C LEU A 411 -11.65 1.28 3.67
N PHE A 412 -12.27 1.90 2.67
CA PHE A 412 -12.46 1.29 1.36
C PHE A 412 -11.12 0.90 0.73
N CYS A 413 -10.15 1.81 0.68
CA CYS A 413 -8.84 1.58 0.07
C CYS A 413 -8.08 0.45 0.76
N ASN A 414 -8.11 0.38 2.10
CA ASN A 414 -7.50 -0.72 2.85
C ASN A 414 -8.14 -2.07 2.49
N TYR A 415 -9.48 -2.14 2.51
CA TYR A 415 -10.22 -3.35 2.15
C TYR A 415 -9.97 -3.74 0.68
N TRP A 416 -10.03 -2.79 -0.23
CA TRP A 416 -9.86 -2.99 -1.66
C TRP A 416 -8.44 -3.43 -2.01
N TRP A 417 -7.43 -2.86 -1.36
CA TRP A 417 -6.05 -3.31 -1.52
C TRP A 417 -5.90 -4.77 -1.09
N ARG A 418 -6.37 -5.13 0.10
CA ARG A 418 -6.28 -6.50 0.63
C ARG A 418 -7.01 -7.50 -0.27
N THR A 419 -8.18 -7.14 -0.79
CA THR A 419 -9.08 -8.09 -1.47
C THR A 419 -9.00 -8.09 -2.99
N ARG A 420 -8.58 -6.98 -3.63
CA ARG A 420 -8.62 -6.80 -5.10
C ARG A 420 -7.29 -6.33 -5.71
N ALA A 421 -6.56 -5.42 -5.07
CA ALA A 421 -5.38 -4.79 -5.69
C ALA A 421 -4.02 -5.42 -5.31
N GLY A 422 -3.78 -5.73 -4.04
CA GLY A 422 -2.52 -6.33 -3.59
C GLY A 422 -2.43 -7.83 -3.90
N TYR A 423 -1.22 -8.37 -3.97
CA TYR A 423 -0.94 -9.79 -4.13
C TYR A 423 0.32 -10.19 -3.35
N THR A 424 0.52 -11.49 -3.18
CA THR A 424 1.74 -12.06 -2.59
C THR A 424 2.47 -12.83 -3.69
N ARG A 425 3.78 -12.66 -3.79
CA ARG A 425 4.63 -13.44 -4.70
C ARG A 425 5.98 -13.75 -4.06
N ARG A 426 6.53 -14.93 -4.33
CA ARG A 426 7.88 -15.33 -3.92
C ARG A 426 8.88 -14.90 -4.99
N ASP A 427 8.70 -15.42 -6.20
CA ASP A 427 9.65 -15.21 -7.28
C ASP A 427 9.21 -14.10 -8.25
N LEU A 428 10.16 -13.60 -9.05
CA LEU A 428 9.87 -12.65 -10.14
C LEU A 428 9.29 -13.37 -11.35
N VAL A 429 9.84 -14.52 -11.66
CA VAL A 429 9.40 -15.37 -12.76
C VAL A 429 8.87 -16.62 -12.10
N PRO A 430 7.55 -16.85 -12.10
CA PRO A 430 7.01 -18.08 -11.58
C PRO A 430 7.55 -19.28 -12.35
N ALA A 431 7.72 -20.41 -11.67
CA ALA A 431 8.22 -21.63 -12.30
C ALA A 431 7.38 -21.99 -13.55
N GLY A 432 8.06 -22.33 -14.65
CA GLY A 432 7.45 -22.65 -15.94
C GLY A 432 6.91 -21.45 -16.75
N LEU A 433 7.17 -20.21 -16.31
CA LEU A 433 6.71 -19.01 -17.02
C LEU A 433 7.84 -18.37 -17.85
N SER A 434 7.72 -18.41 -19.18
CA SER A 434 8.67 -17.69 -20.05
C SER A 434 8.19 -16.27 -20.35
N ILE A 435 8.79 -15.27 -19.72
CA ILE A 435 8.50 -13.84 -19.96
C ILE A 435 8.69 -13.44 -21.43
N MET A 436 9.52 -14.18 -22.14
CA MET A 436 9.78 -13.96 -23.56
C MET A 436 8.59 -14.32 -24.45
N ASN A 437 7.66 -15.16 -23.99
CA ASN A 437 6.54 -15.67 -24.76
C ASN A 437 5.19 -15.21 -24.17
N ALA A 438 4.50 -14.32 -24.91
CA ALA A 438 3.18 -13.82 -24.57
C ALA A 438 2.12 -14.93 -24.44
N ASP A 439 2.23 -16.00 -25.23
CA ASP A 439 1.27 -17.11 -25.20
C ASP A 439 1.43 -17.95 -23.93
N SER A 440 2.67 -18.13 -23.45
CA SER A 440 2.94 -18.79 -22.18
C SER A 440 2.38 -17.98 -21.00
N LEU A 441 2.54 -16.66 -21.02
CA LEU A 441 1.98 -15.75 -20.01
C LEU A 441 0.45 -15.74 -20.06
N SER A 442 -0.13 -15.72 -21.26
CA SER A 442 -1.57 -15.78 -21.47
C SER A 442 -2.14 -17.09 -20.91
N THR A 443 -1.50 -18.22 -21.22
CA THR A 443 -1.90 -19.54 -20.75
C THR A 443 -1.85 -19.65 -19.22
N ALA A 444 -0.75 -19.20 -18.61
CA ALA A 444 -0.60 -19.21 -17.16
C ALA A 444 -1.61 -18.29 -16.46
N LEU A 445 -1.90 -17.12 -17.03
CA LEU A 445 -2.92 -16.20 -16.55
C LEU A 445 -4.31 -16.82 -16.60
N GLU A 446 -4.68 -17.43 -17.73
CA GLU A 446 -5.97 -18.09 -17.88
C GLU A 446 -6.11 -19.31 -16.97
N PHE A 447 -5.04 -20.10 -16.81
CA PHE A 447 -5.01 -21.22 -15.88
C PHE A 447 -5.26 -20.74 -14.44
N ALA A 448 -4.51 -19.73 -13.96
CA ALA A 448 -4.67 -19.20 -12.62
C ALA A 448 -6.11 -18.69 -12.37
N SER A 449 -6.72 -18.05 -13.38
CA SER A 449 -8.11 -17.58 -13.31
C SER A 449 -9.12 -18.72 -13.20
N ARG A 450 -8.91 -19.82 -13.94
CA ARG A 450 -9.79 -21.00 -13.89
C ARG A 450 -9.58 -21.81 -12.61
N ALA A 451 -8.35 -21.89 -12.14
CA ALA A 451 -7.98 -22.66 -10.96
C ALA A 451 -8.69 -22.14 -9.69
N GLU A 452 -8.82 -20.82 -9.52
CA GLU A 452 -9.59 -20.24 -8.41
C GLU A 452 -11.03 -20.76 -8.37
N GLY A 453 -11.72 -20.77 -9.51
CA GLY A 453 -13.10 -21.23 -9.63
C GLY A 453 -13.25 -22.72 -9.34
N LYS A 454 -12.43 -23.55 -9.99
CA LYS A 454 -12.45 -25.01 -9.82
C LYS A 454 -12.17 -25.44 -8.37
N ILE A 455 -11.24 -24.79 -7.67
CA ILE A 455 -10.94 -25.09 -6.26
C ILE A 455 -12.13 -24.75 -5.35
N ARG A 456 -12.88 -23.67 -5.65
CA ARG A 456 -14.08 -23.30 -4.88
C ARG A 456 -15.23 -24.27 -5.11
N GLU A 457 -15.35 -24.80 -6.31
CA GLU A 457 -16.37 -25.80 -6.68
C GLU A 457 -16.05 -27.16 -6.05
N GLN A 458 -14.80 -27.64 -6.19
CA GLN A 458 -14.36 -28.95 -5.71
C GLN A 458 -13.81 -28.88 -4.27
N LYS A 459 -14.68 -28.56 -3.32
CA LYS A 459 -14.27 -28.36 -1.91
C LYS A 459 -13.58 -29.59 -1.31
N LYS A 460 -14.04 -30.81 -1.60
CA LYS A 460 -13.50 -32.03 -0.95
C LYS A 460 -12.14 -32.45 -1.51
N THR A 461 -11.97 -32.44 -2.83
CA THR A 461 -10.77 -32.96 -3.50
C THR A 461 -10.31 -32.00 -4.60
N PRO A 462 -9.84 -30.80 -4.25
CA PRO A 462 -9.57 -29.74 -5.22
C PRO A 462 -8.46 -30.09 -6.24
N ILE A 463 -7.51 -30.97 -5.91
CA ILE A 463 -6.38 -31.32 -6.79
C ILE A 463 -6.83 -32.22 -7.96
N ASN A 464 -7.90 -33.00 -7.77
CA ASN A 464 -8.37 -33.96 -8.77
C ASN A 464 -8.81 -33.29 -10.09
N ALA A 465 -9.14 -32.00 -10.05
CA ALA A 465 -9.47 -31.20 -11.23
C ALA A 465 -8.25 -30.85 -12.12
N PHE A 466 -7.03 -31.04 -11.62
CA PHE A 466 -5.80 -30.53 -12.23
C PHE A 466 -4.74 -31.60 -12.49
N VAL A 467 -4.79 -32.72 -11.76
CA VAL A 467 -3.79 -33.80 -11.85
C VAL A 467 -4.41 -35.03 -12.48
N SER A 468 -3.74 -35.61 -13.48
CA SER A 468 -4.21 -36.80 -14.21
C SER A 468 -4.34 -38.03 -13.31
N ASP A 469 -3.42 -38.21 -12.37
CA ASP A 469 -3.47 -39.24 -11.34
C ASP A 469 -3.41 -38.61 -9.94
N PRO A 470 -4.56 -38.35 -9.30
CA PRO A 470 -4.62 -37.74 -7.97
C PRO A 470 -4.28 -38.71 -6.84
N THR A 471 -4.11 -40.01 -7.14
CA THR A 471 -3.72 -41.03 -6.15
C THR A 471 -2.21 -41.22 -6.08
N SER A 472 -1.48 -40.84 -7.14
CA SER A 472 -0.02 -40.83 -7.14
C SER A 472 0.55 -39.62 -6.41
N LEU A 473 1.32 -39.87 -5.34
CA LEU A 473 2.04 -38.85 -4.59
C LEU A 473 2.97 -38.03 -5.50
N LYS A 474 3.63 -38.68 -6.47
CA LYS A 474 4.52 -38.01 -7.43
C LYS A 474 3.79 -36.96 -8.25
N SER A 475 2.62 -37.30 -8.78
CA SER A 475 1.82 -36.38 -9.60
C SER A 475 1.28 -35.21 -8.77
N VAL A 476 0.87 -35.48 -7.52
CA VAL A 476 0.39 -34.45 -6.59
C VAL A 476 1.51 -33.49 -6.18
N LEU A 477 2.70 -34.02 -5.85
CA LEU A 477 3.85 -33.20 -5.47
C LEU A 477 4.37 -32.37 -6.65
N ALA A 478 4.37 -32.92 -7.87
CA ALA A 478 4.70 -32.17 -9.08
C ALA A 478 3.77 -30.96 -9.25
N PHE A 479 2.47 -31.14 -9.07
CA PHE A 479 1.50 -30.03 -9.10
C PHE A 479 1.76 -28.98 -8.00
N ILE A 480 2.06 -29.43 -6.77
CA ILE A 480 2.37 -28.53 -5.65
C ILE A 480 3.63 -27.71 -5.94
N GLN A 481 4.65 -28.34 -6.53
CA GLN A 481 5.90 -27.70 -6.91
C GLN A 481 5.72 -26.69 -8.05
N GLU A 482 5.12 -27.13 -9.18
CA GLU A 482 4.88 -26.31 -10.37
C GLU A 482 4.05 -25.04 -10.06
N HIS A 483 3.15 -25.15 -9.09
CA HIS A 483 2.30 -24.06 -8.69
C HIS A 483 2.77 -23.28 -7.45
N GLU A 484 4.01 -23.44 -7.00
CA GLU A 484 4.60 -22.69 -5.87
C GLU A 484 3.82 -22.85 -4.55
N LEU A 485 3.21 -24.02 -4.34
CA LEU A 485 2.46 -24.36 -3.13
C LEU A 485 3.28 -25.17 -2.14
N LEU A 486 4.55 -25.44 -2.43
CA LEU A 486 5.42 -26.28 -1.60
C LEU A 486 5.65 -25.69 -0.20
N GLU A 487 5.83 -24.37 -0.08
CA GLU A 487 5.95 -23.71 1.24
C GLU A 487 4.73 -23.94 2.14
N PRO A 488 3.50 -23.54 1.74
CA PRO A 488 2.33 -23.71 2.59
C PRO A 488 1.95 -25.18 2.81
N PHE A 489 2.33 -26.07 1.88
CA PHE A 489 2.20 -27.51 2.04
C PHE A 489 3.16 -28.03 3.13
N SER A 490 4.45 -27.71 3.01
CA SER A 490 5.49 -28.12 3.97
C SER A 490 5.18 -27.60 5.39
N GLN A 491 4.71 -26.36 5.50
CA GLN A 491 4.30 -25.79 6.78
C GLN A 491 3.15 -26.57 7.45
N ARG A 492 2.24 -27.16 6.66
CA ARG A 492 1.14 -27.98 7.20
C ARG A 492 1.57 -29.40 7.48
N LEU A 493 2.45 -29.93 6.65
CA LEU A 493 3.00 -31.26 6.81
C LEU A 493 3.70 -31.40 8.17
N VAL A 494 4.48 -30.39 8.57
CA VAL A 494 5.20 -30.37 9.86
C VAL A 494 4.30 -30.11 11.07
N LYS A 495 3.10 -29.55 10.87
CA LYS A 495 2.11 -29.37 11.96
C LYS A 495 1.48 -30.70 12.39
N ASP A 496 1.49 -31.71 11.52
CA ASP A 496 1.08 -33.06 11.88
C ASP A 496 2.26 -33.78 12.55
N GLU A 497 2.12 -34.09 13.85
CA GLU A 497 3.18 -34.72 14.62
C GLU A 497 3.54 -36.11 14.10
N GLY A 498 2.56 -36.87 13.59
CA GLY A 498 2.78 -38.20 13.03
C GLY A 498 3.62 -38.13 11.75
N LEU A 499 3.26 -37.24 10.83
CA LEU A 499 4.02 -37.05 9.59
C LEU A 499 5.38 -36.42 9.85
N ARG A 500 5.50 -35.50 10.81
CA ARG A 500 6.79 -34.93 11.22
C ARG A 500 7.74 -35.99 11.75
N LYS A 501 7.26 -36.92 12.59
CA LYS A 501 8.06 -38.05 13.08
C LYS A 501 8.43 -39.01 11.95
N ALA A 502 7.52 -39.29 11.02
CA ALA A 502 7.77 -40.13 9.85
C ALA A 502 8.87 -39.54 8.94
N LEU A 503 8.99 -38.21 8.89
CA LEU A 503 10.06 -37.49 8.20
C LEU A 503 11.42 -37.53 8.93
N GLY A 504 11.51 -38.20 10.08
CA GLY A 504 12.74 -38.29 10.87
C GLY A 504 12.93 -37.14 11.87
N PHE A 505 11.95 -36.26 12.03
CA PHE A 505 12.01 -35.14 12.99
C PHE A 505 11.28 -35.53 14.29
N ALA A 506 11.94 -36.33 15.12
CA ALA A 506 11.38 -36.82 16.39
C ALA A 506 11.27 -35.73 17.48
N ASN A 507 12.03 -34.63 17.36
CA ASN A 507 12.03 -33.49 18.29
C ASN A 507 11.33 -32.25 17.66
N THR A 508 11.32 -31.11 18.36
CA THR A 508 11.05 -29.79 17.75
C THR A 508 12.37 -29.11 17.37
N PRO A 509 13.03 -29.50 16.26
CA PRO A 509 14.29 -28.89 15.85
C PRO A 509 14.10 -27.40 15.53
N ALA A 510 15.17 -26.62 15.65
CA ALA A 510 15.15 -25.20 15.30
C ALA A 510 14.90 -24.97 13.81
N GLU A 511 15.32 -25.92 12.97
CA GLU A 511 15.25 -25.85 11.51
C GLU A 511 14.87 -27.23 10.94
N ILE A 512 14.00 -27.24 9.92
CA ILE A 512 13.52 -28.42 9.20
C ILE A 512 13.66 -28.14 7.71
N GLU A 513 14.46 -28.96 7.03
CA GLU A 513 14.54 -28.96 5.57
C GLU A 513 13.67 -30.08 5.01
N ILE A 514 12.67 -29.74 4.19
CA ILE A 514 11.83 -30.70 3.48
C ILE A 514 12.23 -30.69 2.02
N ASP A 515 12.65 -31.84 1.53
CA ASP A 515 12.97 -32.08 0.14
C ASP A 515 11.94 -33.02 -0.52
N LEU A 516 11.63 -32.76 -1.80
CA LEU A 516 10.64 -33.53 -2.56
C LEU A 516 11.04 -35.00 -2.74
N LEU A 517 12.32 -35.29 -2.94
CA LEU A 517 12.79 -36.67 -3.07
C LEU A 517 12.65 -37.41 -1.75
N SER A 518 12.92 -36.73 -0.65
CA SER A 518 12.73 -37.26 0.70
C SER A 518 11.26 -37.61 0.97
N LEU A 519 10.31 -36.82 0.47
CA LEU A 519 8.87 -37.12 0.58
C LEU A 519 8.45 -38.33 -0.26
N LEU A 520 9.04 -38.50 -1.45
CA LEU A 520 8.76 -39.64 -2.32
C LEU A 520 9.38 -40.94 -1.81
N ALA A 521 10.46 -40.85 -1.03
CA ALA A 521 11.14 -41.99 -0.44
C ALA A 521 10.43 -42.54 0.82
N LEU A 522 9.43 -41.83 1.36
CA LEU A 522 8.63 -42.32 2.49
C LEU A 522 7.84 -43.58 2.12
N PRO A 523 7.54 -44.47 3.08
CA PRO A 523 6.84 -45.69 2.78
C PRO A 523 5.39 -45.42 2.33
N ASN A 524 4.88 -46.32 1.47
CA ASN A 524 3.63 -46.12 0.73
C ASN A 524 2.38 -45.99 1.65
N ASP A 525 2.47 -46.45 2.89
CA ASP A 525 1.43 -46.31 3.92
C ASP A 525 1.20 -44.85 4.32
N GLN A 526 2.22 -43.99 4.24
CA GLN A 526 2.14 -42.57 4.56
C GLN A 526 1.66 -41.71 3.39
N HIS A 527 1.72 -42.21 2.15
CA HIS A 527 1.38 -41.45 0.94
C HIS A 527 -0.05 -40.89 0.96
N PRO A 528 -1.10 -41.65 1.38
CA PRO A 528 -2.46 -41.12 1.46
C PRO A 528 -2.59 -39.93 2.42
N ALA A 529 -1.89 -39.96 3.56
CA ALA A 529 -1.90 -38.87 4.54
C ALA A 529 -1.22 -37.61 3.97
N ILE A 530 -0.10 -37.77 3.27
CA ILE A 530 0.60 -36.66 2.61
C ILE A 530 -0.26 -36.04 1.49
N ILE A 531 -0.92 -36.87 0.68
CA ILE A 531 -1.85 -36.41 -0.36
C ILE A 531 -3.01 -35.64 0.29
N GLN A 532 -3.54 -36.12 1.42
CA GLN A 532 -4.61 -35.43 2.14
C GLN A 532 -4.15 -34.04 2.64
N VAL A 533 -2.92 -33.91 3.15
CA VAL A 533 -2.32 -32.62 3.51
C VAL A 533 -2.22 -31.70 2.29
N ALA A 534 -1.84 -32.22 1.12
CA ALA A 534 -1.81 -31.45 -0.13
C ALA A 534 -3.21 -30.95 -0.52
N GLN A 535 -4.22 -31.83 -0.49
CA GLN A 535 -5.61 -31.48 -0.76
C GLN A 535 -6.11 -30.37 0.19
N ASP A 536 -5.84 -30.50 1.49
CA ASP A 536 -6.22 -29.52 2.50
C ASP A 536 -5.46 -28.19 2.37
N THR A 537 -4.23 -28.23 1.87
CA THR A 537 -3.43 -27.05 1.53
C THR A 537 -4.08 -26.28 0.38
N VAL A 538 -4.39 -26.98 -0.72
CA VAL A 538 -5.04 -26.38 -1.90
C VAL A 538 -6.44 -25.90 -1.55
N ARG A 539 -7.21 -26.65 -0.75
CA ARG A 539 -8.55 -26.25 -0.29
C ARG A 539 -8.52 -24.92 0.45
N LYS A 540 -7.61 -24.77 1.42
CA LYS A 540 -7.61 -23.62 2.33
C LYS A 540 -6.82 -22.41 1.82
N ILE A 541 -5.78 -22.61 1.01
CA ILE A 541 -4.90 -21.52 0.53
C ILE A 541 -4.99 -21.35 -1.00
N GLY A 542 -5.25 -22.42 -1.75
CA GLY A 542 -5.19 -22.45 -3.21
C GLY A 542 -6.03 -21.37 -3.90
N SER A 543 -7.28 -21.16 -3.48
CA SER A 543 -8.12 -20.10 -4.07
C SER A 543 -7.47 -18.71 -3.94
N LYS A 544 -6.95 -18.36 -2.76
CA LYS A 544 -6.26 -17.09 -2.53
C LYS A 544 -4.94 -17.01 -3.30
N HIS A 545 -4.20 -18.11 -3.35
CA HIS A 545 -2.93 -18.23 -4.07
C HIS A 545 -3.09 -18.01 -5.57
N PHE A 546 -3.99 -18.74 -6.23
CA PHE A 546 -4.24 -18.58 -7.66
C PHE A 546 -4.83 -17.22 -8.01
N LYS A 547 -5.60 -16.61 -7.12
CA LYS A 547 -6.05 -15.22 -7.28
C LYS A 547 -4.89 -14.21 -7.25
N TYR A 548 -3.86 -14.46 -6.45
CA TYR A 548 -2.64 -13.65 -6.44
C TYR A 548 -1.78 -13.90 -7.68
N ARG A 549 -1.63 -15.16 -8.08
CA ARG A 549 -0.92 -15.53 -9.32
C ARG A 549 -1.60 -14.93 -10.56
N GLU A 550 -2.93 -14.91 -10.60
CA GLU A 550 -3.70 -14.26 -11.67
C GLU A 550 -3.40 -12.76 -11.74
N ARG A 551 -3.42 -12.05 -10.61
CA ARG A 551 -3.11 -10.60 -10.58
C ARG A 551 -1.70 -10.32 -11.06
N TYR A 552 -0.74 -11.12 -10.61
CA TYR A 552 0.65 -10.95 -10.97
C TYR A 552 0.88 -11.24 -12.45
N ALA A 553 0.34 -12.35 -12.97
CA ALA A 553 0.46 -12.71 -14.39
C ALA A 553 -0.21 -11.68 -15.31
N ALA A 554 -1.39 -11.15 -14.93
CA ALA A 554 -2.07 -10.09 -15.68
C ALA A 554 -1.25 -8.81 -15.72
N GLU A 555 -0.59 -8.49 -14.62
CA GLU A 555 0.27 -7.32 -14.49
C GLU A 555 1.55 -7.45 -15.32
N LEU A 556 2.19 -8.63 -15.27
CA LEU A 556 3.37 -8.97 -16.05
C LEU A 556 3.09 -8.94 -17.56
N LEU A 557 1.99 -9.57 -17.99
CA LEU A 557 1.57 -9.59 -19.40
C LEU A 557 1.20 -8.19 -19.90
N GLY A 558 0.48 -7.41 -19.08
CA GLY A 558 0.18 -6.01 -19.38
C GLY A 558 1.44 -5.14 -19.54
N THR A 559 2.45 -5.35 -18.67
CA THR A 559 3.74 -4.66 -18.75
C THR A 559 4.54 -5.13 -19.98
N TYR A 560 4.55 -6.42 -20.29
CA TYR A 560 5.19 -6.98 -21.49
C TYR A 560 4.71 -6.31 -22.79
N PHE A 561 3.39 -6.17 -22.96
CA PHE A 561 2.85 -5.49 -24.14
C PHE A 561 3.19 -4.01 -24.17
N ALA A 562 3.17 -3.33 -23.01
CA ALA A 562 3.52 -1.92 -22.92
C ALA A 562 4.99 -1.69 -23.31
N VAL A 563 5.93 -2.45 -22.73
CA VAL A 563 7.37 -2.37 -23.04
C VAL A 563 7.64 -2.70 -24.50
N SER A 564 7.04 -3.78 -25.02
CA SER A 564 7.19 -4.19 -26.43
C SER A 564 6.74 -3.10 -27.39
N ARG A 565 5.63 -2.41 -27.07
CA ARG A 565 5.12 -1.29 -27.87
C ARG A 565 6.05 -0.07 -27.80
N HIS A 566 6.63 0.24 -26.65
CA HIS A 566 7.60 1.33 -26.52
C HIS A 566 8.86 1.05 -27.33
N ALA A 567 9.40 -0.17 -27.26
CA ALA A 567 10.54 -0.59 -28.06
C ALA A 567 10.27 -0.49 -29.56
N ALA A 568 9.09 -0.93 -30.02
CA ALA A 568 8.68 -0.82 -31.43
C ALA A 568 8.66 0.64 -31.91
N LYS A 569 8.07 1.55 -31.12
CA LYS A 569 8.05 2.99 -31.43
C LYS A 569 9.44 3.61 -31.50
N HIS A 570 10.36 3.20 -30.63
CA HIS A 570 11.74 3.69 -30.66
C HIS A 570 12.48 3.23 -31.92
N ARG A 571 12.29 1.98 -32.35
CA ARG A 571 12.86 1.46 -33.60
C ARG A 571 12.31 2.19 -34.83
N GLU A 572 11.01 2.45 -34.85
CA GLU A 572 10.35 3.18 -35.93
C GLU A 572 10.87 4.62 -36.05
N LYS A 573 11.14 5.30 -34.93
CA LYS A 573 11.76 6.63 -34.92
C LYS A 573 13.24 6.65 -35.33
N ALA A 574 13.97 5.55 -35.09
CA ALA A 574 15.38 5.45 -35.43
C ALA A 574 15.63 5.16 -36.93
N ARG A 575 14.73 4.42 -37.60
CA ARG A 575 14.79 4.11 -39.05
C ARG A 575 14.92 5.34 -39.98
N PRO A 576 14.12 6.41 -39.85
CA PRO A 576 14.22 7.58 -40.74
C PRO A 576 15.49 8.41 -40.55
N GLN A 577 16.28 8.17 -39.48
CA GLN A 577 17.56 8.83 -39.27
C GLN A 577 18.73 8.12 -39.96
N SER A 578 18.68 6.78 -40.14
CA SER A 578 19.74 6.05 -40.84
C SER A 578 19.63 6.13 -42.37
N GLU A 579 18.42 6.31 -42.92
CA GLU A 579 18.23 6.47 -44.37
C GLU A 579 18.68 7.85 -44.88
N LYS A 580 18.74 8.88 -44.01
CA LYS A 580 19.26 10.21 -44.38
C LYS A 580 20.78 10.36 -44.26
N SER A 581 21.48 9.45 -43.58
CA SER A 581 22.94 9.52 -43.44
C SER A 581 23.73 8.72 -44.49
N GLY A 582 23.03 8.03 -45.40
CA GLY A 582 23.62 7.18 -46.45
C GLY A 582 23.76 7.82 -47.83
N SER A 583 23.39 9.09 -48.02
CA SER A 583 23.64 9.82 -49.26
C SER A 583 24.73 10.87 -49.05
N ARG A 584 25.99 10.45 -49.17
CA ARG A 584 27.10 11.35 -49.51
C ARG A 584 28.03 10.64 -50.46
#